data_AF-A0A8H5VJH7-F1
#
_entry.id   AF-A0A8H5VJH7-F1
#
_cell.length_a   1.000
_cell.length_b   1.000
_cell.length_c   1.000
_cell.angle_alpha   90.00
_cell.angle_beta   90.00
_cell.angle_gamma   90.00
#
_symmetry.space_group_name_H-M   'P 1'
#
loop_
_entity.id
_entity.type
_entity.pdbx_description
1 polymer ?
#
loop_
_entity_poly.entity_id
_entity_poly.type
_entity_poly.pdbx_seq_one_letter_code
_entity_poly.pdbx_strand_id
1 'polypeptide(L)'
;MAFKLTTILFACVAMAAKMGDSGALSSLDAGLGGTVEVVSDTELKITDYELKDASAPALYWWGSKTEDLSSGFRINKERISDTSSKMDIMVKLDAGYTAKDFSYVGLWCEKFDANFGQAKLTSDGDSKNSTDETDMKKDKMNGASGCPTSQSAMVAAILSLLTFSAYFA
;
A
#
# COMPACT_ATOMS: atom_id res chain seq x y z
N MET A 1 -37.77 -3.42 -22.26
CA MET A 1 -36.42 -3.63 -22.82
C MET A 1 -35.45 -3.64 -21.63
N ALA A 2 -34.89 -4.80 -21.30
CA ALA A 2 -34.08 -4.96 -20.09
C ALA A 2 -32.63 -4.55 -20.39
N PHE A 3 -32.20 -3.41 -19.87
CA PHE A 3 -30.80 -3.02 -19.86
C PHE A 3 -30.07 -3.90 -18.85
N LYS A 4 -29.34 -4.89 -19.36
CA LYS A 4 -28.42 -5.68 -18.54
C LYS A 4 -27.23 -4.79 -18.20
N LEU A 5 -27.15 -4.36 -16.93
CA LEU A 5 -25.94 -3.79 -16.36
C LEU A 5 -24.87 -4.90 -16.34
N THR A 6 -23.93 -4.84 -17.26
CA THR A 6 -22.74 -5.69 -17.22
C THR A 6 -21.76 -5.02 -16.26
N THR A 7 -21.70 -5.50 -15.02
CA THR A 7 -20.68 -5.09 -14.04
C THR A 7 -19.30 -5.43 -14.59
N ILE A 8 -18.50 -4.40 -14.89
CA ILE A 8 -17.08 -4.55 -15.21
C ILE A 8 -16.39 -4.91 -13.90
N LEU A 9 -16.09 -6.19 -13.70
CA LEU A 9 -15.12 -6.61 -12.69
C LEU A 9 -13.76 -6.07 -13.13
N PHE A 10 -13.32 -4.96 -12.54
CA PHE A 10 -11.93 -4.53 -12.59
C PHE A 10 -11.14 -5.54 -11.74
N ALA A 11 -10.70 -6.62 -12.37
CA ALA A 11 -9.77 -7.54 -11.73
C ALA A 11 -8.49 -6.75 -11.44
N CYS A 12 -8.29 -6.37 -10.17
CA CYS A 12 -6.99 -5.94 -9.70
C CYS A 12 -6.06 -7.14 -9.90
N VAL A 13 -5.33 -7.15 -11.01
CA VAL A 13 -4.20 -8.06 -11.18
C VAL A 13 -3.22 -7.63 -10.10
N ALA A 14 -3.25 -8.32 -8.97
CA ALA A 14 -2.23 -8.19 -7.94
C ALA A 14 -0.91 -8.55 -8.61
N MET A 15 -0.14 -7.51 -8.95
CA MET A 15 1.20 -7.65 -9.48
C MET A 15 2.04 -8.19 -8.33
N ALA A 16 2.30 -9.50 -8.37
CA ALA A 16 3.27 -10.18 -7.55
C ALA A 16 4.61 -9.41 -7.55
N ALA A 17 5.27 -9.28 -6.41
CA ALA A 17 6.55 -8.58 -6.37
C ALA A 17 7.62 -9.34 -7.16
N LYS A 18 8.49 -8.59 -7.84
CA LYS A 18 9.56 -9.10 -8.69
C LYS A 18 10.90 -8.58 -8.20
N MET A 19 11.98 -9.30 -8.57
CA MET A 19 13.35 -8.85 -8.30
C MET A 19 13.57 -7.41 -8.80
N GLY A 20 14.05 -6.54 -7.90
CA GLY A 20 14.22 -5.11 -8.13
C GLY A 20 13.04 -4.25 -7.68
N ASP A 21 11.90 -4.84 -7.32
CA ASP A 21 10.80 -4.08 -6.72
C ASP A 21 11.21 -3.58 -5.33
N SER A 22 10.79 -2.36 -5.01
CA SER A 22 11.08 -1.76 -3.72
C SER A 22 9.87 -0.98 -3.18
N GLY A 23 9.91 -0.69 -1.89
CA GLY A 23 8.89 0.10 -1.21
C GLY A 23 9.36 0.60 0.15
N ALA A 24 8.96 1.83 0.49
CA ALA A 24 9.21 2.40 1.82
C ALA A 24 8.25 1.81 2.85
N LEU A 25 8.78 1.39 4.00
CA LEU A 25 7.96 0.97 5.14
C LEU A 25 7.23 2.19 5.68
N SER A 26 5.90 2.10 5.74
CA SER A 26 5.09 3.08 6.45
C SER A 26 5.34 2.95 7.95
N SER A 27 5.73 4.06 8.57
CA SER A 27 5.91 4.14 10.01
C SER A 27 4.55 4.32 10.68
N LEU A 28 4.00 3.22 11.20
CA LEU A 28 2.90 3.30 12.18
C LEU A 28 3.46 3.65 13.58
N ASP A 29 2.57 3.77 14.57
CA ASP A 29 2.85 4.16 15.97
C ASP A 29 4.05 3.45 16.64
N ALA A 30 4.47 2.27 16.13
CA ALA A 30 5.63 1.52 16.61
C ALA A 30 6.99 2.03 16.10
N GLY A 31 7.00 3.02 15.20
CA GLY A 31 8.21 3.63 14.66
C GLY A 31 9.02 2.70 13.75
N LEU A 32 8.35 1.84 12.97
CA LEU A 32 8.98 1.04 11.93
C LEU A 32 9.43 1.94 10.77
N GLY A 33 10.68 1.85 10.37
CA GLY A 33 11.23 2.61 9.24
C GLY A 33 12.17 1.76 8.39
N GLY A 34 12.39 2.23 7.17
CA GLY A 34 13.31 1.63 6.21
C GLY A 34 12.69 1.45 4.83
N THR A 35 13.50 0.97 3.89
CA THR A 35 13.07 0.66 2.52
C THR A 35 13.30 -0.81 2.25
N VAL A 36 12.24 -1.53 1.89
CA VAL A 36 12.30 -2.94 1.48
C VAL A 36 12.64 -3.00 0.00
N GLU A 37 13.59 -3.85 -0.36
CA GLU A 37 14.01 -4.14 -1.71
C GLU A 37 14.05 -5.65 -1.93
N VAL A 38 13.49 -6.12 -3.05
CA VAL A 38 13.53 -7.53 -3.44
C VAL A 38 14.87 -7.82 -4.13
N VAL A 39 15.83 -8.32 -3.36
CA VAL A 39 17.17 -8.69 -3.89
C VAL A 39 17.13 -10.02 -4.62
N SER A 40 16.29 -10.96 -4.18
CA SER A 40 16.07 -12.22 -4.87
C SER A 40 14.65 -12.76 -4.64
N ASP A 41 14.29 -13.83 -5.35
CA ASP A 41 13.00 -14.51 -5.17
C ASP A 41 12.76 -14.98 -3.71
N THR A 42 13.82 -15.19 -2.92
CA THR A 42 13.73 -15.71 -1.54
C THR A 42 14.45 -14.82 -0.51
N GLU A 43 14.85 -13.60 -0.87
CA GLU A 43 15.59 -12.73 0.04
C GLU A 43 15.24 -11.26 -0.20
N LEU A 44 14.94 -10.56 0.88
CA LEU A 44 14.63 -9.12 0.90
C LEU A 44 15.74 -8.39 1.64
N LYS A 45 16.13 -7.23 1.12
CA LYS A 45 17.02 -6.30 1.81
C LYS A 45 16.17 -5.16 2.37
N ILE A 46 16.37 -4.84 3.64
CA ILE A 46 15.79 -3.65 4.24
C ILE A 46 16.93 -2.69 4.53
N THR A 47 16.91 -1.54 3.86
CA THR A 47 17.89 -0.45 4.04
C THR A 47 17.34 0.57 5.02
N ASP A 48 18.19 1.17 5.85
CA ASP A 48 17.78 2.12 6.90
C ASP A 48 16.71 1.54 7.85
N TYR A 49 16.80 0.24 8.17
CA TYR A 49 15.88 -0.42 9.08
C TYR A 49 15.90 0.22 10.46
N GLU A 50 14.74 0.66 10.91
CA GLU A 50 14.51 1.24 12.24
C GLU A 50 13.28 0.59 12.86
N LEU A 51 13.38 0.19 14.13
CA LEU A 51 12.26 -0.30 14.92
C LEU A 51 12.41 0.23 16.35
N LYS A 52 11.52 1.15 16.73
CA LYS A 52 11.55 1.82 18.04
C LYS A 52 10.94 0.98 19.15
N ASP A 53 9.85 0.26 18.84
CA ASP A 53 9.20 -0.65 19.78
C ASP A 53 9.19 -2.09 19.25
N ALA A 54 9.88 -2.97 20.00
CA ALA A 54 9.88 -4.42 19.78
C ALA A 54 9.15 -5.15 20.93
N SER A 55 8.23 -4.47 21.62
CA SER A 55 7.52 -5.02 22.79
C SER A 55 6.52 -6.12 22.41
N ALA A 56 6.20 -6.25 21.13
CA ALA A 56 5.31 -7.27 20.60
C ALA A 56 5.92 -8.69 20.73
N PRO A 57 5.27 -9.62 21.46
CA PRO A 57 5.84 -10.93 21.76
C PRO A 57 5.84 -11.93 20.58
N ALA A 58 5.15 -11.60 19.49
CA ALA A 58 4.95 -12.46 18.32
C ALA A 58 5.02 -11.64 17.02
N LEU A 59 6.05 -10.79 16.91
CA LEU A 59 6.30 -9.94 15.75
C LEU A 59 7.13 -10.69 14.69
N TYR A 60 6.63 -10.73 13.46
CA TYR A 60 7.29 -11.41 12.35
C TYR A 60 7.19 -10.59 11.06
N TRP A 61 8.07 -10.90 10.10
CA TRP A 61 7.90 -10.45 8.74
C TRP A 61 6.72 -11.15 8.09
N TRP A 62 5.86 -10.34 7.49
CA TRP A 62 4.57 -10.76 6.93
C TRP A 62 4.46 -10.29 5.48
N GLY A 63 3.84 -11.12 4.66
CA GLY A 63 3.53 -10.82 3.26
C GLY A 63 2.03 -10.88 3.02
N SER A 64 1.51 -9.97 2.19
CA SER A 64 0.11 -10.03 1.72
C SER A 64 0.01 -9.68 0.24
N LYS A 65 -1.02 -10.23 -0.42
CA LYS A 65 -1.36 -9.89 -1.81
C LYS A 65 -2.14 -8.59 -1.91
N THR A 66 -2.75 -8.18 -0.81
CA THR A 66 -3.53 -6.94 -0.68
C THR A 66 -2.89 -6.05 0.36
N GLU A 67 -3.36 -4.80 0.47
CA GLU A 67 -2.94 -3.90 1.53
C GLU A 67 -3.33 -4.39 2.94
N ASP A 68 -4.26 -5.33 3.04
CA ASP A 68 -4.68 -5.90 4.31
C ASP A 68 -3.73 -7.05 4.73
N LEU A 69 -2.86 -6.77 5.71
CA LEU A 69 -1.94 -7.76 6.28
C LEU A 69 -2.63 -8.85 7.10
N SER A 70 -3.86 -8.64 7.58
CA SER A 70 -4.59 -9.65 8.35
C SER A 70 -4.90 -10.91 7.50
N SER A 71 -5.06 -10.72 6.19
CA SER A 71 -5.23 -11.78 5.20
C SER A 71 -3.90 -12.36 4.68
N GLY A 72 -2.79 -11.84 5.17
CA GLY A 72 -1.44 -12.24 4.76
C GLY A 72 -0.97 -13.54 5.39
N PHE A 73 0.33 -13.78 5.26
CA PHE A 73 1.00 -14.95 5.81
C PHE A 73 2.41 -14.60 6.27
N ARG A 74 2.91 -15.39 7.23
CA ARG A 74 4.28 -15.27 7.70
C ARG A 74 5.26 -15.68 6.60
N ILE A 75 6.14 -14.77 6.22
CA ILE A 75 7.16 -15.01 5.18
C ILE A 75 8.51 -15.43 5.78
N ASN A 76 8.74 -15.22 7.07
CA ASN A 76 9.95 -15.60 7.77
C ASN A 76 9.64 -16.04 9.21
N LYS A 77 10.21 -17.17 9.64
CA LYS A 77 10.03 -17.74 10.99
C LYS A 77 10.80 -17.03 12.10
N GLU A 78 11.78 -16.19 11.76
CA GLU A 78 12.59 -15.49 12.74
C GLU A 78 11.75 -14.41 13.40
N ARG A 79 11.63 -14.52 14.72
CA ARG A 79 10.87 -13.56 15.51
C ARG A 79 11.73 -12.32 15.73
N ILE A 80 11.11 -11.15 15.54
CA ILE A 80 11.73 -9.89 15.92
C ILE A 80 11.45 -9.63 17.40
N SER A 81 12.52 -9.58 18.20
CA SER A 81 12.46 -9.27 19.64
C SER A 81 13.28 -8.06 20.06
N ASP A 82 14.04 -7.48 19.14
CA ASP A 82 15.05 -6.49 19.43
C ASP A 82 14.78 -5.22 18.64
N THR A 83 14.94 -4.07 19.31
CA THR A 83 14.90 -2.77 18.66
C THR A 83 16.12 -2.57 17.79
N SER A 84 15.98 -1.87 16.68
CA SER A 84 17.07 -1.61 15.74
C SER A 84 17.08 -0.15 15.33
N SER A 85 18.27 0.41 15.15
CA SER A 85 18.45 1.82 14.81
C SER A 85 19.28 1.96 13.54
N LYS A 86 18.62 2.27 12.42
CA LYS A 86 19.23 2.63 11.13
C LYS A 86 20.34 1.68 10.69
N MET A 87 19.98 0.45 10.37
CA MET A 87 20.92 -0.56 9.88
C MET A 87 20.36 -1.28 8.65
N ASP A 88 21.23 -1.92 7.87
CA ASP A 88 20.81 -2.74 6.74
C ASP A 88 20.69 -4.20 7.19
N ILE A 89 19.54 -4.82 6.91
CA ILE A 89 19.28 -6.23 7.24
C ILE A 89 18.87 -7.02 6.00
N MET A 90 19.16 -8.32 6.03
CA MET A 90 18.71 -9.28 5.02
C MET A 90 17.70 -10.23 5.65
N VAL A 91 16.50 -10.28 5.08
CA VAL A 91 15.41 -11.14 5.52
C VAL A 91 15.26 -12.26 4.51
N LYS A 92 15.54 -13.49 4.96
CA LYS A 92 15.35 -14.70 4.16
C LYS A 92 13.90 -15.16 4.23
N LEU A 93 13.32 -15.46 3.09
CA LEU A 93 11.99 -16.07 3.05
C LEU A 93 12.09 -17.55 3.48
N ASP A 94 11.08 -17.99 4.22
CA ASP A 94 10.91 -19.38 4.57
C ASP A 94 10.69 -20.26 3.34
N ALA A 95 11.05 -21.54 3.45
CA ALA A 95 10.85 -22.51 2.38
C ALA A 95 9.39 -22.57 1.90
N GLY A 96 9.19 -22.42 0.59
CA GLY A 96 7.88 -22.46 -0.06
C GLY A 96 7.25 -21.09 -0.31
N TYR A 97 7.85 -20.00 0.17
CA TYR A 97 7.43 -18.64 -0.14
C TYR A 97 8.45 -17.95 -1.05
N THR A 98 7.93 -17.15 -1.97
CA THR A 98 8.73 -16.30 -2.86
C THR A 98 8.22 -14.87 -2.85
N ALA A 99 9.05 -13.93 -3.31
CA ALA A 99 8.65 -12.54 -3.51
C ALA A 99 7.39 -12.42 -4.40
N LYS A 100 7.15 -13.39 -5.28
CA LYS A 100 5.98 -13.41 -6.15
C LYS A 100 4.66 -13.75 -5.43
N ASP A 101 4.71 -14.24 -4.20
CA ASP A 101 3.52 -14.65 -3.46
C ASP A 101 2.80 -13.47 -2.79
N PHE A 102 3.45 -12.31 -2.71
CA PHE A 102 2.94 -11.11 -2.06
C PHE A 102 3.27 -9.84 -2.85
N SER A 103 2.51 -8.78 -2.60
CA SER A 103 2.74 -7.43 -3.15
C SER A 103 2.99 -6.41 -2.04
N TYR A 104 2.65 -6.75 -0.80
CA TYR A 104 2.87 -5.95 0.40
C TYR A 104 3.70 -6.74 1.39
N VAL A 105 4.67 -6.08 2.01
CA VAL A 105 5.55 -6.66 3.04
C VAL A 105 5.58 -5.73 4.24
N GLY A 106 5.50 -6.28 5.43
CA GLY A 106 5.55 -5.49 6.65
C GLY A 106 5.82 -6.33 7.88
N LEU A 107 5.64 -5.71 9.04
CA LEU A 107 5.68 -6.38 10.33
C LEU A 107 4.27 -6.59 10.86
N TRP A 108 3.98 -7.83 11.27
CA TRP A 108 2.70 -8.22 11.83
C TRP A 108 2.90 -8.93 13.16
N CYS A 109 2.09 -8.55 14.15
CA CYS A 109 2.05 -9.22 15.44
C CYS A 109 0.91 -10.24 15.45
N GLU A 110 1.24 -11.53 15.37
CA GLU A 110 0.27 -12.63 15.29
C GLU A 110 -0.59 -12.76 16.57
N LYS A 111 -0.04 -12.37 17.73
CA LYS A 111 -0.75 -12.50 19.01
C LYS A 111 -1.84 -11.44 19.21
N PHE A 112 -1.66 -10.27 18.62
CA PHE A 112 -2.54 -9.12 18.82
C PHE A 112 -3.24 -8.69 17.53
N ASP A 113 -3.03 -9.43 16.43
CA ASP A 113 -3.54 -9.11 15.10
C ASP A 113 -3.30 -7.64 14.72
N ALA A 114 -2.06 -7.18 14.97
CA ALA A 114 -1.70 -5.78 14.86
C ALA A 114 -0.64 -5.54 13.78
N ASN A 115 -0.89 -4.52 12.96
CA ASN A 115 0.02 -4.05 11.93
C ASN A 115 1.02 -3.03 12.50
N PHE A 116 2.32 -3.29 12.30
CA PHE A 116 3.40 -2.40 12.76
C PHE A 116 3.92 -1.49 11.65
N GLY A 117 3.48 -1.70 10.42
CA GLY A 117 3.86 -0.94 9.25
C GLY A 117 4.15 -1.86 8.08
N GLN A 118 3.95 -1.34 6.88
CA GLN A 118 4.08 -2.11 5.65
C GLN A 118 4.57 -1.24 4.48
N ALA A 119 5.17 -1.91 3.51
CA ALA A 119 5.56 -1.35 2.24
C ALA A 119 4.78 -2.07 1.13
N LYS A 120 4.34 -1.31 0.13
CA LYS A 120 3.94 -1.89 -1.15
C LYS A 120 5.18 -2.05 -2.01
N LEU A 121 5.41 -3.24 -2.53
CA LEU A 121 6.49 -3.50 -3.47
C LEU A 121 6.04 -3.12 -4.88
N THR A 122 6.81 -2.27 -5.52
CA THR A 122 6.55 -1.76 -6.87
C THR A 122 7.86 -1.52 -7.60
N SER A 123 7.86 -1.76 -8.91
CA SER A 123 9.03 -1.56 -9.77
C SER A 123 9.45 -0.10 -9.88
N ASP A 124 8.56 0.85 -9.58
CA ASP A 124 8.83 2.30 -9.64
C ASP A 124 9.27 2.88 -8.29
N GLY A 125 9.37 2.07 -7.23
CA GLY A 125 9.74 2.55 -5.89
C GLY A 125 8.79 3.65 -5.39
N ASP A 126 7.50 3.54 -5.72
CA ASP A 126 6.48 4.56 -5.45
C ASP A 126 6.31 4.73 -3.94
N SER A 127 7.10 5.64 -3.38
CA SER A 127 6.95 6.22 -2.05
C SER A 127 5.68 7.05 -1.99
N LYS A 128 4.52 6.42 -2.12
CA LYS A 128 3.29 6.98 -1.58
C LYS A 128 3.24 6.55 -0.13
N ASN A 129 3.88 7.38 0.70
CA ASN A 129 3.57 7.48 2.11
C ASN A 129 2.06 7.73 2.19
N SER A 130 1.27 6.68 2.36
CA SER A 130 -0.12 6.78 2.78
C SER A 130 -0.08 7.29 4.22
N THR A 131 0.13 8.59 4.38
CA THR A 131 -0.48 9.29 5.49
C THR A 131 -1.97 9.09 5.26
N ASP A 132 -2.54 8.11 5.94
CA ASP A 132 -3.95 8.10 6.25
C ASP A 132 -4.17 9.34 7.16
N GLU A 133 -4.20 10.52 6.54
CA GLU A 133 -4.77 11.69 7.18
C GLU A 133 -6.24 11.34 7.33
N THR A 134 -6.58 10.87 8.52
CA THR A 134 -7.92 10.89 9.06
C THR A 134 -8.32 12.37 9.15
N ASP A 135 -8.73 12.97 8.03
CA ASP A 135 -9.36 14.29 7.99
C ASP A 135 -10.75 14.18 8.62
N MET A 136 -10.75 14.16 9.95
CA MET A 136 -11.90 14.53 10.75
C MET A 136 -12.11 16.04 10.58
N LYS A 137 -12.85 16.38 9.53
CA LYS A 137 -13.76 17.53 9.41
C LYS A 137 -13.58 18.59 10.50
N LYS A 138 -12.95 19.73 10.15
CA LYS A 138 -13.15 20.99 10.87
C LYS A 138 -13.25 22.18 9.94
N ASP A 139 -14.40 22.84 10.05
CA ASP A 139 -14.90 23.93 9.23
C ASP A 139 -14.06 25.23 9.33
N LYS A 140 -13.83 25.92 8.18
CA LYS A 140 -14.05 27.37 7.90
C LYS A 140 -13.05 27.97 6.89
N MET A 141 -13.59 28.30 5.71
CA MET A 141 -13.40 29.52 4.87
C MET A 141 -12.03 30.22 4.67
N ASN A 142 -11.80 30.48 3.37
CA ASN A 142 -11.11 31.62 2.70
C ASN A 142 -9.62 31.50 2.35
N GLY A 143 -9.33 31.71 1.05
CA GLY A 143 -8.09 32.36 0.59
C GLY A 143 -7.42 31.72 -0.62
N ALA A 144 -7.44 32.41 -1.76
CA ALA A 144 -6.77 32.12 -3.02
C ALA A 144 -5.23 31.91 -2.87
N SER A 145 -4.43 31.38 -3.81
CA SER A 145 -4.38 31.56 -5.26
C SER A 145 -3.29 30.65 -5.83
N GLY A 146 -3.35 30.31 -7.12
CA GLY A 146 -2.14 30.09 -7.92
C GLY A 146 -2.02 28.73 -8.58
N CYS A 147 -2.40 28.66 -9.86
CA CYS A 147 -2.12 27.55 -10.76
C CYS A 147 -1.44 28.13 -12.01
N PRO A 148 -0.27 27.64 -12.45
CA PRO A 148 0.20 27.89 -13.79
C PRO A 148 -0.16 26.72 -14.73
N THR A 149 -0.78 27.13 -15.82
CA THR A 149 -1.26 26.42 -17.00
C THR A 149 -0.14 26.04 -17.96
N SER A 150 -0.24 24.90 -18.65
CA SER A 150 0.08 24.73 -20.09
C SER A 150 -0.40 23.34 -20.58
N GLN A 151 -1.63 23.20 -21.09
CA GLN A 151 -2.08 23.30 -22.49
C GLN A 151 -1.53 22.24 -23.47
N SER A 152 -2.41 21.39 -24.01
CA SER A 152 -2.83 21.54 -25.42
C SER A 152 -4.15 20.82 -25.75
N ALA A 153 -4.87 21.44 -26.69
CA ALA A 153 -6.18 21.22 -27.34
C ALA A 153 -6.58 19.74 -27.60
N MET A 154 -7.86 19.35 -27.74
CA MET A 154 -8.82 19.92 -28.69
C MET A 154 -10.32 19.77 -28.33
N VAL A 155 -11.03 20.81 -28.74
CA VAL A 155 -12.48 21.04 -28.86
C VAL A 155 -13.28 19.88 -29.47
N ALA A 156 -14.44 19.59 -28.86
CA ALA A 156 -15.67 19.24 -29.57
C ALA A 156 -16.90 19.57 -28.70
N ALA A 157 -17.60 20.63 -29.07
CA ALA A 157 -18.91 20.98 -28.55
C ALA A 157 -19.98 20.08 -29.20
N ILE A 158 -20.92 19.57 -28.41
CA ILE A 158 -22.28 19.31 -28.89
C ILE A 158 -23.31 19.73 -27.83
N LEU A 159 -24.03 20.79 -28.18
CA LEU A 159 -25.28 21.22 -27.56
C LEU A 159 -26.43 20.37 -28.10
N SER A 160 -27.32 19.86 -27.24
CA SER A 160 -28.73 19.54 -27.54
C SER A 160 -29.39 19.12 -26.22
N LEU A 161 -29.99 20.03 -25.42
CA LEU A 161 -31.33 20.63 -25.52
C LEU A 161 -32.49 19.64 -25.72
N LEU A 162 -33.36 19.60 -24.69
CA LEU A 162 -34.78 19.19 -24.64
C LEU A 162 -35.03 17.67 -24.57
N THR A 163 -35.94 17.11 -23.77
CA THR A 163 -37.24 17.62 -23.29
C THR A 163 -37.62 17.02 -21.92
N PHE A 164 -38.24 17.87 -21.10
CA PHE A 164 -39.15 17.46 -20.03
C PHE A 164 -40.32 16.65 -20.62
N SER A 165 -40.71 15.56 -19.97
CA SER A 165 -42.10 15.09 -20.03
C SER A 165 -42.45 14.45 -18.70
N ALA A 166 -43.25 15.18 -17.93
CA ALA A 166 -44.11 14.62 -16.91
C ALA A 166 -45.08 13.65 -17.59
N TYR A 167 -45.30 12.48 -17.00
CA TYR A 167 -46.63 11.88 -17.09
C TYR A 167 -46.96 11.14 -15.79
N PHE A 168 -48.10 11.55 -15.28
CA PHE A 168 -48.79 11.14 -14.08
C PHE A 168 -49.50 9.81 -14.37
N ALA A 169 -49.35 8.83 -13.48
CA ALA A 169 -50.35 7.81 -13.18
C ALA A 169 -49.94 7.07 -11.90
#